data_AF-A0A7J9PX22-F1
#
_entry.id   AF-A0A7J9PX22-F1
#
_cell.length_a   1.000
_cell.length_b   1.000
_cell.length_c   1.000
_cell.angle_alpha   90.00
_cell.angle_beta   90.00
_cell.angle_gamma   90.00
#
_symmetry.space_group_name_H-M   'P 1'
#
loop_
_entity.id
_entity.type
_entity.pdbx_description
1 polymer ?
#
loop_
_entity_poly.entity_id
_entity_poly.type
_entity_poly.pdbx_seq_one_letter_code
_entity_poly.pdbx_strand_id
1 'polypeptide(L)'
;NGLSQREVAKKLGITDAAVSQYLSEKRGRVEIKDKKILAEIKNSAKRIVAGDRTMMIEETCRICNLIKSSKTMPRIYKMHYDKSISKCFCIK
;
A
#
# COMPACT_ATOMS: atom_id res chain seq x y z
N ASN A 1 -12.03 16.86 4.69
CA ASN A 1 -11.44 16.54 6.01
C ASN A 1 -11.02 15.09 6.04
N GLY A 2 -9.72 14.85 6.22
CA GLY A 2 -9.13 13.51 6.34
C GLY A 2 -8.58 13.30 7.76
N LEU A 3 -8.08 12.10 8.04
CA LEU A 3 -7.43 11.77 9.30
C LEU A 3 -6.10 12.54 9.45
N SER A 4 -5.77 12.92 10.68
CA SER A 4 -4.43 13.40 11.03
C SER A 4 -3.39 12.28 10.91
N GLN A 5 -2.10 12.64 10.77
CA GLN A 5 -1.01 11.64 10.68
C GLN A 5 -1.01 10.69 11.89
N ARG A 6 -1.32 11.20 13.09
CA ARG A 6 -1.40 10.43 14.32
C ARG A 6 -2.56 9.44 14.33
N GLU A 7 -3.72 9.83 13.81
CA GLU A 7 -4.86 8.93 13.66
C GLU A 7 -4.58 7.83 12.62
N VAL A 8 -3.94 8.18 11.50
CA VAL A 8 -3.49 7.21 10.50
C VAL A 8 -2.51 6.21 11.10
N ALA A 9 -1.50 6.69 11.83
CA ALA A 9 -0.50 5.85 12.49
C ALA A 9 -1.15 4.87 13.49
N LYS A 10 -2.07 5.37 14.33
CA LYS A 10 -2.84 4.54 15.27
C LYS A 10 -3.67 3.49 14.55
N LYS A 11 -4.33 3.86 13.45
CA LYS A 11 -5.20 2.95 12.67
C LYS A 11 -4.39 1.83 12.00
N LEU A 12 -3.22 2.17 11.47
CA LEU A 12 -2.33 1.22 10.78
C LEU A 12 -1.39 0.47 11.73
N GLY A 13 -1.29 0.88 13.00
CA GLY A 13 -0.37 0.28 13.97
C GLY A 13 1.10 0.55 13.68
N ILE A 14 1.41 1.72 13.11
CA ILE A 14 2.78 2.16 12.78
C ILE A 14 3.11 3.46 13.53
N THR A 15 4.34 3.94 13.41
CA THR A 15 4.75 5.22 14.03
C THR A 15 4.36 6.42 13.17
N ASP A 16 4.13 7.57 13.81
CA ASP A 16 3.88 8.85 13.11
C ASP A 16 5.02 9.19 12.12
N ALA A 17 6.27 8.88 12.52
CA ALA A 17 7.45 9.04 11.68
C ALA A 17 7.38 8.20 10.40
N ALA A 18 6.83 6.98 10.46
CA ALA A 18 6.64 6.15 9.27
C ALA A 18 5.63 6.80 8.30
N VAL A 19 4.52 7.36 8.81
CA VAL A 19 3.54 8.09 7.99
C VAL A 19 4.20 9.28 7.30
N SER A 20 4.96 10.09 8.03
CA SER A 20 5.70 11.24 7.49
C SER A 20 6.69 10.84 6.38
N GLN A 21 7.36 9.68 6.51
CA GLN A 21 8.27 9.17 5.48
C GLN A 21 7.56 8.79 4.18
N TYR A 22 6.33 8.28 4.24
CA TYR A 22 5.52 8.03 3.03
C TYR A 22 5.01 9.34 2.42
N LEU A 23 4.55 10.30 3.24
CA LEU A 23 4.05 11.59 2.77
C LEU A 23 5.14 12.46 2.13
N SER A 24 6.37 12.39 2.66
CA SER A 24 7.54 13.08 2.08
C SER A 24 8.17 12.32 0.91
N GLU A 25 7.53 11.25 0.42
CA GLU A 25 8.02 10.40 -0.67
C GLU A 25 9.39 9.74 -0.43
N LYS A 26 9.95 9.84 0.79
CA LYS A 26 11.18 9.13 1.18
C LYS A 26 11.01 7.61 1.09
N ARG A 27 9.77 7.13 1.24
CA ARG A 27 9.36 5.75 1.02
C ARG A 27 8.16 5.70 0.08
N GLY A 28 8.07 4.62 -0.71
CA GLY A 28 6.89 4.34 -1.51
C GLY A 28 6.64 5.30 -2.68
N ARG A 29 7.67 6.03 -3.14
CA ARG A 29 7.60 6.87 -4.35
C ARG A 29 7.44 5.99 -5.59
N VAL A 30 6.21 5.70 -5.95
CA VAL A 30 5.86 4.75 -7.02
C VAL A 30 4.65 5.25 -7.80
N GLU A 31 4.71 5.17 -9.13
CA GLU A 31 3.61 5.54 -10.00
C GLU A 31 2.74 4.32 -10.40
N ILE A 32 1.52 4.25 -9.85
CA ILE A 32 0.54 3.22 -10.20
C ILE A 32 -0.34 3.72 -11.35
N LYS A 33 -0.01 3.33 -12.59
CA LYS A 33 -0.79 3.65 -13.81
C LYS A 33 -2.07 2.83 -13.98
N ASP A 34 -2.24 1.74 -13.23
CA ASP A 34 -3.42 0.89 -13.35
C ASP A 34 -4.59 1.53 -12.56
N LYS A 35 -5.57 2.06 -13.31
CA LYS A 35 -6.75 2.72 -12.74
C LYS A 35 -7.61 1.78 -11.90
N LYS A 36 -7.67 0.49 -12.21
CA LYS A 36 -8.45 -0.49 -11.44
C LYS A 36 -7.82 -0.71 -10.08
N ILE A 37 -6.50 -0.90 -10.04
CA ILE A 37 -5.76 -1.05 -8.78
C ILE A 37 -5.87 0.21 -7.93
N LEU A 38 -5.74 1.41 -8.53
CA LEU A 38 -5.95 2.66 -7.81
C LEU A 38 -7.35 2.78 -7.20
N ALA A 39 -8.39 2.35 -7.93
CA ALA A 39 -9.76 2.32 -7.41
C ALA A 39 -9.88 1.35 -6.22
N GLU A 40 -9.30 0.16 -6.34
CA GLU A 40 -9.30 -0.83 -5.27
C GLU A 40 -8.55 -0.34 -4.01
N ILE A 41 -7.40 0.31 -4.15
CA ILE A 41 -6.66 0.92 -3.03
C ILE A 41 -7.53 1.99 -2.35
N LYS A 42 -8.20 2.85 -3.12
CA LYS A 42 -9.10 3.88 -2.56
C LYS A 42 -10.28 3.26 -1.81
N ASN A 43 -10.86 2.19 -2.35
CA ASN A 43 -11.98 1.48 -1.71
C ASN A 43 -11.53 0.81 -0.41
N SER A 44 -10.38 0.13 -0.43
CA SER A 44 -9.77 -0.44 0.77
C SER A 44 -9.48 0.64 1.81
N ALA A 45 -8.90 1.77 1.43
CA ALA A 45 -8.65 2.87 2.38
C ALA A 45 -9.92 3.34 3.09
N LYS A 46 -11.04 3.48 2.37
CA LYS A 46 -12.34 3.83 2.98
C LYS A 46 -12.82 2.76 3.97
N ARG A 47 -12.72 1.47 3.59
CA ARG A 47 -13.08 0.34 4.46
C ARG A 47 -12.20 0.26 5.69
N ILE A 48 -10.89 0.49 5.55
CA ILE A 48 -9.93 0.53 6.66
C ILE A 48 -10.31 1.65 7.63
N VAL A 49 -10.58 2.87 7.14
CA VAL A 49 -10.96 4.00 7.98
C VAL A 49 -12.23 3.71 8.77
N ALA A 50 -13.24 3.12 8.13
CA ALA A 50 -14.53 2.80 8.75
C ALA A 50 -14.50 1.54 9.65
N GLY A 51 -13.63 0.58 9.34
CA GLY A 51 -13.57 -0.73 9.99
C GLY A 51 -12.67 -0.78 11.22
N ASP A 52 -12.47 -1.98 11.75
CA ASP A 52 -11.61 -2.25 12.89
C ASP A 52 -10.19 -2.70 12.46
N ARG A 53 -9.42 -3.21 13.41
CA ARG A 53 -8.07 -3.73 13.16
C ARG A 53 -8.09 -4.97 12.24
N THR A 54 -9.10 -5.83 12.37
CA THR A 54 -9.23 -7.04 11.55
C THR A 54 -9.48 -6.67 10.10
N MET A 55 -10.44 -5.75 9.85
CA MET A 55 -10.69 -5.19 8.52
C MET A 55 -9.43 -4.54 7.93
N MET A 56 -8.64 -3.84 8.76
CA MET A 56 -7.36 -3.26 8.32
C MET A 56 -6.39 -4.32 7.78
N ILE A 57 -6.22 -5.43 8.51
CA ILE A 57 -5.34 -6.53 8.11
C ILE A 57 -5.87 -7.21 6.85
N GLU A 58 -7.16 -7.54 6.82
CA GLU A 58 -7.79 -8.22 5.68
C GLU A 58 -7.69 -7.40 4.39
N GLU A 59 -8.02 -6.10 4.44
CA GLU A 59 -7.92 -5.22 3.29
C GLU A 59 -6.48 -5.02 2.83
N THR A 60 -5.53 -4.93 3.77
CA THR A 60 -4.11 -4.85 3.44
C THR A 60 -3.65 -6.12 2.71
N CYS A 61 -4.00 -7.31 3.23
CA CYS A 61 -3.69 -8.59 2.60
C CYS A 61 -4.34 -8.73 1.22
N ARG A 62 -5.61 -8.34 1.09
CA ARG A 62 -6.38 -8.36 -0.17
C ARG A 62 -5.70 -7.51 -1.25
N ILE A 63 -5.31 -6.27 -0.92
CA ILE A 63 -4.61 -5.39 -1.84
C ILE A 63 -3.23 -5.93 -2.21
N CYS A 64 -2.49 -6.48 -1.24
CA CYS A 64 -1.21 -7.13 -1.52
C CYS A 64 -1.36 -8.28 -2.53
N ASN A 65 -2.38 -9.12 -2.39
CA ASN A 65 -2.63 -10.22 -3.31
C ASN A 65 -3.08 -9.73 -4.69
N LEU A 66 -3.93 -8.71 -4.76
CA LEU A 66 -4.33 -8.07 -6.01
C LEU A 66 -3.12 -7.49 -6.76
N ILE A 67 -2.24 -6.79 -6.05
CA ILE A 67 -1.05 -6.18 -6.63
C ILE A 67 -0.08 -7.26 -7.13
N LYS A 68 0.10 -8.36 -6.37
CA LYS A 68 0.93 -9.51 -6.77
C LYS A 68 0.41 -10.24 -8.02
N SER A 69 -0.90 -10.41 -8.14
CA SER A 69 -1.51 -11.05 -9.32
C SER A 69 -1.56 -10.12 -10.53
N SER A 70 -1.44 -8.81 -10.31
CA SER A 70 -1.40 -7.82 -11.37
C SER A 70 -0.02 -7.68 -12.02
N LYS A 71 0.02 -7.17 -13.26
CA LYS A 71 1.26 -6.78 -13.94
C LYS A 71 1.91 -5.50 -13.38
N THR A 72 1.33 -4.91 -12.33
CA THR A 72 1.81 -3.65 -11.75
C THR A 72 3.11 -3.82 -10.99
N MET A 73 3.29 -4.93 -10.25
CA MET A 73 4.56 -5.20 -9.56
C MET A 73 5.76 -5.30 -10.52
N PRO A 74 5.73 -6.15 -11.57
CA PRO A 74 6.82 -6.18 -12.55
C PRO A 74 7.14 -4.82 -13.17
N ARG A 75 6.14 -3.95 -13.36
CA ARG A 75 6.34 -2.61 -13.93
C ARG A 75 7.06 -1.67 -12.96
N ILE A 76 6.73 -1.72 -11.67
CA ILE A 76 7.39 -0.94 -10.62
C ILE A 76 8.85 -1.40 -10.46
N TYR A 77 9.07 -2.72 -10.43
CA TYR A 77 10.42 -3.28 -10.31
C TYR A 77 11.33 -2.86 -11.48
N LYS A 78 10.85 -2.96 -12.73
CA LYS A 78 11.62 -2.52 -13.91
C LYS A 78 12.00 -1.03 -13.89
N MET A 79 11.23 -0.18 -13.19
CA MET A 79 11.44 1.27 -13.19
C MET A 79 12.41 1.74 -12.10
N HIS A 80 12.58 0.96 -11.02
CA HIS A 80 13.42 1.33 -9.88
C HIS A 80 14.58 0.37 -9.60
N TYR A 81 14.64 -0.80 -10.25
CA TYR A 81 15.69 -1.80 -10.04
C TYR A 81 16.03 -2.51 -11.36
N ASP A 82 17.25 -2.30 -11.85
CA ASP A 82 17.81 -2.95 -13.05
C ASP A 82 18.22 -4.42 -12.80
N LYS A 83 17.35 -5.22 -12.16
CA LYS A 83 17.56 -6.67 -12.02
C LYS A 83 16.27 -7.46 -12.15
N SER A 84 16.31 -8.48 -12.99
CA SER A 84 15.30 -9.52 -13.23
C SER A 84 15.00 -10.35 -11.97
N ILE A 85 14.32 -9.77 -10.99
CA ILE A 85 13.83 -10.53 -9.83
C ILE A 85 12.37 -10.92 -10.07
N SER A 86 12.18 -12.20 -10.37
CA SER A 86 10.91 -12.81 -10.75
C SER A 86 9.96 -13.12 -9.59
N LYS A 87 10.26 -12.72 -8.35
CA LYS A 87 9.42 -13.06 -7.17
C LYS A 87 9.47 -11.97 -6.11
N CYS A 88 8.30 -11.35 -5.87
CA CYS A 88 8.04 -10.60 -4.65
C CYS A 88 7.83 -11.63 -3.51
N PHE A 89 8.84 -11.77 -2.64
CA PHE A 89 8.80 -12.66 -1.49
C PHE A 89 8.07 -11.95 -0.33
N CYS A 90 6.76 -12.15 -0.23
CA CYS A 90 6.11 -12.01 1.08
C CYS A 90 6.40 -13.29 1.86
N ILE A 91 7.14 -13.16 2.96
CA ILE A 91 7.26 -14.19 3.99
C ILE A 91 5.83 -14.49 4.47
N LYS A 92 5.43 -15.76 4.32
CA LYS A 92 4.21 -16.30 4.92
C LYS A 92 4.38 -16.39 6.43
#